data_AF-A0AAQ3UVV1-F1
#
_entry.id   AF-A0AAQ3UVV1-F1
#
_cell.length_a   1.000
_cell.length_b   1.000
_cell.length_c   1.000
_cell.angle_alpha   90.00
_cell.angle_beta   90.00
_cell.angle_gamma   90.00
#
_symmetry.space_group_name_H-M   'P 1'
#
loop_
_entity.id
_entity.type
_entity.pdbx_description
1 polymer ?
#
loop_
_entity_poly.entity_id
_entity_poly.type
_entity_poly.pdbx_seq_one_letter_code
_entity_poly.pdbx_strand_id
1 'polypeptide(L)'
;MVEGYSTEEVVNWCLGYIDPKYPIGISKPRHEGRLTGIGILGQKTFNPVPLAFKQAHFLVLQHTSEVSKYIDEHKELLLRENPDRNEAWLARTHMDRFNLWFRKRIHDSESGIDEGIKNLASGPLFTVTSYQGYDINGYTYYTVSQDQKGTYQNSGVRIDAYDQSGQKAAYYGQIEEIWELTYPGFKVPIFRCR
;
A
#
# COMPACT_ATOMS: atom_id res chain seq x y z
N MET A 1 54.90 -1.17 -42.26
CA MET A 1 53.64 -0.77 -42.90
C MET A 1 52.57 -1.06 -41.86
N VAL A 2 51.96 -0.03 -41.27
CA VAL A 2 50.94 -0.21 -40.22
C VAL A 2 49.59 -0.08 -40.92
N GLU A 3 48.84 -1.17 -41.00
CA GLU A 3 47.46 -1.15 -41.50
C GLU A 3 46.58 -0.43 -40.48
N GLY A 4 45.99 0.69 -40.89
CA GLY A 4 44.97 1.35 -40.11
C GLY A 4 43.66 0.58 -40.26
N TYR A 5 43.15 0.02 -39.17
CA TYR A 5 41.82 -0.59 -39.15
C TYR A 5 40.78 0.44 -39.60
N SER A 6 39.93 0.04 -40.54
CA SER A 6 38.84 0.90 -40.99
C SER A 6 37.84 1.12 -39.84
N THR A 7 37.23 2.30 -39.77
CA THR A 7 36.22 2.61 -38.74
C THR A 7 35.06 1.62 -38.75
N GLU A 8 34.78 1.00 -39.89
CA GLU A 8 33.72 0.00 -40.05
C GLU A 8 34.05 -1.34 -39.37
N GLU A 9 35.30 -1.80 -39.41
CA GLU A 9 35.71 -3.04 -38.75
C GLU A 9 35.65 -2.90 -37.23
N VAL A 10 36.05 -1.74 -36.70
CA VAL A 10 35.97 -1.45 -35.26
C VAL A 10 34.51 -1.40 -34.79
N VAL A 11 33.62 -0.80 -35.57
CA VAL A 11 32.18 -0.74 -35.25
C VAL A 11 31.57 -2.14 -35.31
N ASN A 12 31.83 -2.93 -36.36
CA ASN A 12 31.32 -4.30 -36.47
C ASN A 12 31.83 -5.23 -35.37
N TRP A 13 33.09 -5.08 -34.97
CA TRP A 13 33.65 -5.82 -33.84
C TRP A 13 32.94 -5.46 -32.52
N CYS A 14 32.74 -4.16 -32.26
CA CYS A 14 32.02 -3.70 -31.06
C CYS A 14 30.55 -4.15 -31.04
N LEU A 15 29.86 -4.13 -32.18
CA LEU A 15 28.47 -4.59 -32.29
C LEU A 15 28.32 -6.09 -31.97
N GLY A 16 29.35 -6.91 -32.20
CA GLY A 16 29.36 -8.32 -31.84
C GLY A 16 29.37 -8.60 -30.33
N TYR A 17 29.78 -7.62 -29.51
CA TYR A 17 29.82 -7.73 -28.04
C TYR A 17 28.64 -7.05 -27.34
N ILE A 18 27.85 -6.24 -28.05
CA ILE A 18 26.68 -5.57 -27.49
C ILE A 18 25.50 -6.55 -27.59
N ASP A 19 25.19 -7.22 -26.47
CA ASP A 19 23.95 -7.97 -26.35
C ASP A 19 22.76 -6.99 -26.41
N PRO A 20 21.89 -7.04 -27.44
CA PRO A 20 20.75 -6.14 -27.54
C PRO A 20 19.76 -6.30 -26.38
N LYS A 21 19.77 -7.47 -25.72
CA LYS A 21 18.92 -7.80 -24.58
C LYS A 21 19.53 -7.32 -23.26
N TYR A 22 20.85 -7.22 -23.17
CA TYR A 22 21.58 -6.78 -21.97
C TYR A 22 22.72 -5.82 -22.34
N PRO A 23 22.40 -4.60 -22.81
CA PRO A 23 23.40 -3.65 -23.24
C PRO A 23 24.33 -3.28 -22.07
N ILE A 24 25.61 -3.54 -22.25
CA ILE A 24 26.65 -3.21 -21.27
C ILE A 24 26.68 -1.68 -21.12
N GLY A 25 26.56 -1.18 -19.89
CA GLY A 25 26.67 0.25 -19.55
C GLY A 25 25.35 1.01 -19.42
N ILE A 26 24.20 0.43 -19.79
CA ILE A 26 22.89 1.02 -19.51
C ILE A 26 22.35 0.42 -18.22
N SER A 27 22.42 1.17 -17.12
CA SER A 27 21.86 0.72 -15.84
C SER A 27 20.34 0.68 -15.91
N LYS A 28 19.75 -0.45 -15.51
CA LYS A 28 18.30 -0.52 -15.25
C LYS A 28 17.93 0.45 -14.12
N PRO A 29 16.88 1.27 -14.29
CA PRO A 29 16.42 2.15 -13.21
C PRO A 29 16.12 1.35 -11.94
N ARG A 30 16.53 1.85 -10.78
CA ARG A 30 16.36 1.17 -9.48
C ARG A 30 14.91 0.73 -9.20
N HIS A 31 13.95 1.48 -9.72
CA HIS A 31 12.51 1.26 -9.49
C HIS A 31 11.79 0.61 -10.67
N GLU A 32 12.52 0.15 -11.70
CA GLU A 32 11.94 -0.59 -12.83
C GLU A 32 11.19 -1.83 -12.32
N GLY A 33 9.90 -1.93 -12.61
CA GLY A 33 9.03 -3.00 -12.13
C GLY A 33 8.60 -2.93 -10.66
N ARG A 34 8.86 -1.82 -9.95
CA ARG A 34 8.57 -1.67 -8.50
C ARG A 34 7.47 -0.65 -8.17
N LEU A 35 6.54 -0.43 -9.10
CA LEU A 35 5.45 0.53 -8.91
C LEU A 35 4.32 -0.03 -8.04
N THR A 36 4.05 -1.33 -8.14
CA THR A 36 2.92 -2.01 -7.47
C THR A 36 3.11 -2.27 -5.99
N GLY A 37 4.31 -2.03 -5.45
CA GLY A 37 4.67 -2.41 -4.08
C GLY A 37 5.49 -3.70 -4.03
N ILE A 38 6.69 -3.63 -3.47
CA ILE A 38 7.51 -4.80 -3.16
C ILE A 38 8.36 -4.55 -1.92
N GLY A 39 8.32 -5.50 -0.98
CA GLY A 39 9.20 -5.48 0.19
C GLY A 39 10.64 -5.80 -0.21
N ILE A 40 11.59 -4.96 0.23
CA ILE A 40 13.00 -5.05 -0.17
C ILE A 40 13.93 -5.50 0.96
N LEU A 41 13.52 -5.32 2.22
CA LEU A 41 14.38 -5.59 3.38
C LEU A 41 13.59 -6.01 4.60
N GLY A 42 14.20 -6.87 5.43
CA GLY A 42 13.73 -7.14 6.79
C GLY A 42 12.39 -7.87 6.85
N GLN A 43 12.13 -8.72 5.85
CA GLN A 43 10.90 -9.51 5.77
C GLN A 43 10.73 -10.37 7.02
N LYS A 44 9.56 -10.26 7.66
CA LYS A 44 9.14 -11.12 8.77
C LYS A 44 7.66 -11.39 8.67
N THR A 45 7.23 -12.51 9.21
CA THR A 45 5.81 -12.89 9.26
C THR A 45 5.40 -13.13 10.70
N PHE A 46 4.25 -12.59 11.10
CA PHE A 46 3.75 -12.74 12.47
C PHE A 46 2.23 -12.55 12.52
N ASN A 47 1.64 -12.93 13.66
CA ASN A 47 0.25 -12.64 13.98
C ASN A 47 0.20 -11.37 14.83
N PRO A 48 -0.40 -10.27 14.35
CA PRO A 48 -0.49 -9.01 15.08
C PRO A 48 -1.50 -9.07 16.24
N VAL A 49 -1.48 -8.03 17.07
CA VAL A 49 -2.53 -7.83 18.08
C VAL A 49 -3.89 -7.67 17.37
N PRO A 50 -4.96 -8.36 17.80
CA PRO A 50 -6.25 -8.36 17.09
C PRO A 50 -6.85 -6.96 16.85
N LEU A 51 -6.69 -6.04 17.80
CA LEU A 51 -7.16 -4.66 17.66
C LEU A 51 -6.43 -3.93 16.53
N ALA A 52 -5.10 -4.03 16.50
CA ALA A 52 -4.28 -3.39 15.47
C ALA A 52 -4.58 -3.99 14.08
N PHE A 53 -4.81 -5.30 14.00
CA PHE A 53 -5.24 -5.96 12.77
C PHE A 53 -6.59 -5.44 12.27
N LYS A 54 -7.57 -5.32 13.18
CA LYS A 54 -8.90 -4.78 12.86
C LYS A 54 -8.82 -3.34 12.35
N GLN A 55 -8.01 -2.51 12.98
CA GLN A 55 -7.76 -1.13 12.56
C GLN A 55 -7.07 -1.06 11.19
N ALA A 56 -6.05 -1.89 10.97
CA ALA A 56 -5.36 -1.97 9.69
C ALA A 56 -6.31 -2.38 8.55
N HIS A 57 -7.14 -3.40 8.78
CA HIS A 57 -8.16 -3.81 7.82
C HIS A 57 -9.19 -2.70 7.55
N PHE A 58 -9.69 -2.04 8.60
CA PHE A 58 -10.63 -0.93 8.47
C PHE A 58 -10.04 0.22 7.65
N LEU A 59 -8.77 0.55 7.87
CA LEU A 59 -8.05 1.59 7.11
C LEU A 59 -8.02 1.28 5.60
N VAL A 60 -7.77 0.02 5.22
CA VAL A 60 -7.83 -0.39 3.80
C VAL A 60 -9.23 -0.16 3.24
N LEU A 61 -10.27 -0.59 3.96
CA LEU A 61 -11.64 -0.42 3.50
C LEU A 61 -12.01 1.06 3.36
N GLN A 62 -11.62 1.90 4.32
CA GLN A 62 -11.91 3.34 4.32
C GLN A 62 -11.25 4.07 3.14
N HIS A 63 -10.06 3.65 2.72
CA HIS A 63 -9.33 4.27 1.61
C HIS A 63 -9.58 3.61 0.25
N THR A 64 -10.44 2.59 0.19
CA THR A 64 -10.81 1.94 -1.08
C THR A 64 -12.03 2.64 -1.69
N SER A 65 -11.86 3.21 -2.88
CA SER A 65 -12.89 4.03 -3.54
C SER A 65 -14.19 3.28 -3.79
N GLU A 66 -14.09 1.99 -4.09
CA GLU A 66 -15.18 1.08 -4.41
C GLU A 66 -16.00 0.70 -3.15
N VAL A 67 -15.42 0.92 -1.97
CA VAL A 67 -16.05 0.66 -0.67
C VAL A 67 -16.78 1.89 -0.11
N SER A 68 -16.51 3.10 -0.64
CA SER A 68 -17.08 4.38 -0.19
C SER A 68 -18.60 4.35 0.01
N LYS A 69 -19.35 3.82 -0.96
CA LYS A 69 -20.82 3.69 -0.88
C LYS A 69 -21.29 2.90 0.34
N TYR A 70 -20.55 1.88 0.76
CA TYR A 70 -20.90 1.05 1.91
C TYR A 70 -20.52 1.75 3.22
N ILE A 71 -19.44 2.56 3.20
CA ILE A 71 -19.08 3.42 4.34
C ILE A 71 -20.23 4.37 4.64
N ASP A 72 -20.77 5.03 3.61
CA ASP A 72 -21.87 5.97 3.74
C ASP A 72 -23.17 5.25 4.17
N GLU A 73 -23.51 4.13 3.54
CA GLU A 73 -24.66 3.29 3.92
C GLU A 73 -24.62 2.88 5.41
N HIS A 74 -23.45 2.48 5.92
CA HIS A 74 -23.32 2.12 7.33
C HIS A 74 -23.48 3.33 8.27
N LYS A 75 -22.95 4.49 7.88
CA LYS A 75 -23.12 5.72 8.68
C LYS A 75 -24.57 6.16 8.73
N GLU A 76 -25.28 6.13 7.61
CA GLU A 76 -26.71 6.43 7.53
C GLU A 76 -27.54 5.47 8.39
N LEU A 77 -27.22 4.17 8.35
CA LEU A 77 -27.88 3.17 9.19
C LEU A 77 -27.70 3.49 10.68
N LEU A 78 -26.48 3.82 11.11
CA LEU A 78 -26.19 4.16 12.50
C LEU A 78 -26.91 5.41 12.97
N LEU A 79 -27.00 6.44 12.11
CA LEU A 79 -27.74 7.68 12.38
C LEU A 79 -29.25 7.41 12.48
N ARG A 80 -29.81 6.57 11.60
CA ARG A 80 -31.23 6.21 11.62
C ARG A 80 -31.60 5.44 12.88
N GLU A 81 -30.75 4.53 13.33
CA GLU A 81 -30.98 3.73 14.54
C GLU A 81 -30.71 4.53 15.84
N ASN A 82 -29.91 5.60 15.77
CA ASN A 82 -29.45 6.34 16.94
C ASN A 82 -29.41 7.87 16.69
N PRO A 83 -30.57 8.52 16.49
CA PRO A 83 -30.64 9.93 16.07
C PRO A 83 -30.06 10.92 17.09
N ASP A 84 -30.07 10.59 18.39
CA ASP A 84 -29.61 11.49 19.45
C ASP A 84 -28.09 11.42 19.71
N ARG A 85 -27.36 10.59 18.97
CA ARG A 85 -25.91 10.39 19.18
C ARG A 85 -25.09 11.42 18.42
N ASN A 86 -23.98 11.84 19.02
CA ASN A 86 -23.07 12.80 18.41
C ASN A 86 -22.11 12.15 17.39
N GLU A 87 -21.42 13.00 16.62
CA GLU A 87 -20.47 12.58 15.58
C GLU A 87 -19.31 11.74 16.13
N ALA A 88 -18.80 12.07 17.33
CA ALA A 88 -17.74 11.29 17.97
C ALA A 88 -18.18 9.86 18.32
N TRP A 89 -19.45 9.66 18.67
CA TRP A 89 -20.01 8.32 18.84
C TRP A 89 -20.13 7.61 17.49
N LEU A 90 -20.66 8.29 16.47
CA LEU A 90 -20.80 7.74 15.13
C LEU A 90 -19.46 7.24 14.57
N ALA A 91 -18.42 8.07 14.64
CA ALA A 91 -17.08 7.71 14.15
C ALA A 91 -16.50 6.47 14.86
N ARG A 92 -16.62 6.40 16.20
CA ARG A 92 -16.14 5.27 16.99
C ARG A 92 -16.93 3.99 16.70
N THR A 93 -18.26 4.09 16.68
CA THR A 93 -19.13 2.94 16.43
C THR A 93 -18.99 2.42 15.00
N HIS A 94 -18.85 3.33 14.03
CA HIS A 94 -18.56 2.97 12.65
C HIS A 94 -17.24 2.22 12.55
N MET A 95 -16.13 2.79 13.06
CA MET A 95 -14.81 2.14 13.05
C MET A 95 -14.84 0.76 13.72
N ASP A 96 -15.59 0.60 14.82
CA ASP A 96 -15.67 -0.67 15.54
C ASP A 96 -16.52 -1.72 14.82
N ARG A 97 -17.65 -1.34 14.22
CA ARG A 97 -18.63 -2.31 13.70
C ARG A 97 -18.56 -2.52 12.18
N PHE A 98 -17.93 -1.59 11.45
CA PHE A 98 -17.98 -1.57 9.99
C PHE A 98 -17.46 -2.86 9.36
N ASN A 99 -16.31 -3.39 9.77
CA ASN A 99 -15.75 -4.59 9.15
C ASN A 99 -16.73 -5.78 9.19
N LEU A 100 -17.38 -5.99 10.33
CA LEU A 100 -18.33 -7.08 10.53
C LEU A 100 -19.64 -6.82 9.77
N TRP A 101 -20.14 -5.58 9.83
CA TRP A 101 -21.33 -5.16 9.10
C TRP A 101 -21.13 -5.30 7.59
N PHE A 102 -19.99 -4.85 7.06
CA PHE A 102 -19.64 -4.90 5.64
C PHE A 102 -19.58 -6.35 5.16
N ARG A 103 -18.90 -7.23 5.90
CA ARG A 103 -18.87 -8.66 5.59
C ARG A 103 -20.26 -9.26 5.48
N LYS A 104 -21.14 -8.97 6.45
CA LYS A 104 -22.52 -9.45 6.43
C LYS A 104 -23.31 -8.85 5.26
N ARG A 105 -23.17 -7.55 5.02
CA ARG A 105 -23.86 -6.83 3.94
C ARG A 105 -23.53 -7.38 2.55
N ILE A 106 -22.27 -7.76 2.33
CA ILE A 106 -21.82 -8.38 1.08
C ILE A 106 -22.28 -9.82 0.96
N HIS A 107 -22.26 -10.59 2.06
CA HIS A 107 -22.77 -11.95 2.09
C HIS A 107 -24.28 -12.04 1.80
N ASP A 108 -25.07 -11.12 2.36
CA ASP A 108 -26.53 -11.08 2.22
C ASP A 108 -26.99 -10.49 0.87
N SER A 109 -26.07 -10.10 -0.01
CA SER A 109 -26.39 -9.53 -1.32
C SER A 109 -26.64 -10.62 -2.37
N GLU A 110 -27.78 -10.54 -3.06
CA GLU A 110 -28.31 -11.67 -3.83
C GLU A 110 -27.65 -11.92 -5.20
N SER A 111 -26.94 -10.96 -5.82
CA SER A 111 -26.05 -11.20 -6.98
C SER A 111 -25.36 -9.92 -7.49
N GLY A 112 -24.28 -10.07 -8.26
CA GLY A 112 -23.66 -8.99 -9.04
C GLY A 112 -22.55 -8.19 -8.34
N ILE A 113 -22.07 -8.64 -7.17
CA ILE A 113 -20.95 -7.97 -6.48
C ILE A 113 -19.62 -8.39 -7.11
N ASP A 114 -18.79 -7.38 -7.39
CA ASP A 114 -17.43 -7.52 -7.86
C ASP A 114 -16.57 -8.40 -6.93
N GLU A 115 -15.69 -9.21 -7.50
CA GLU A 115 -14.88 -10.16 -6.74
C GLU A 115 -13.89 -9.44 -5.80
N GLY A 116 -13.36 -8.28 -6.21
CA GLY A 116 -12.51 -7.45 -5.37
C GLY A 116 -13.23 -6.99 -4.10
N ILE A 117 -14.51 -6.60 -4.22
CA ILE A 117 -15.36 -6.25 -3.07
C ILE A 117 -15.58 -7.46 -2.14
N LYS A 118 -15.81 -8.66 -2.68
CA LYS A 118 -15.94 -9.87 -1.86
C LYS A 118 -14.64 -10.22 -1.13
N ASN A 119 -13.50 -10.05 -1.79
CA ASN A 119 -12.19 -10.27 -1.19
C ASN A 119 -11.91 -9.27 -0.07
N LEU A 120 -12.26 -8.00 -0.26
CA LEU A 120 -12.19 -6.98 0.77
C LEU A 120 -13.11 -7.30 1.96
N ALA A 121 -14.35 -7.74 1.70
CA ALA A 121 -15.32 -8.07 2.73
C ALA A 121 -14.96 -9.33 3.54
N SER A 122 -14.29 -10.29 2.90
CA SER A 122 -13.76 -11.48 3.58
C SER A 122 -12.62 -11.13 4.55
N GLY A 123 -11.90 -10.06 4.25
CA GLY A 123 -10.76 -9.58 5.02
C GLY A 123 -9.45 -10.27 4.64
N PRO A 124 -8.31 -9.73 5.11
CA PRO A 124 -7.01 -10.32 4.86
C PRO A 124 -6.75 -11.54 5.75
N LEU A 125 -5.75 -12.33 5.39
CA LEU A 125 -5.18 -13.33 6.27
C LEU A 125 -4.72 -12.67 7.57
N PHE A 126 -5.00 -13.32 8.71
CA PHE A 126 -4.59 -12.81 10.02
C PHE A 126 -3.06 -12.73 10.15
N THR A 127 -2.35 -13.58 9.42
CA THR A 127 -0.90 -13.57 9.30
C THR A 127 -0.45 -12.39 8.43
N VAL A 128 0.32 -11.47 9.02
CA VAL A 128 0.84 -10.28 8.35
C VAL A 128 2.32 -10.46 8.01
N THR A 129 2.73 -9.94 6.86
CA THR A 129 4.16 -9.80 6.51
C THR A 129 4.60 -8.38 6.78
N SER A 130 5.70 -8.16 7.52
CA SER A 130 6.30 -6.85 7.72
C SER A 130 7.64 -6.71 7.03
N TYR A 131 8.01 -5.46 6.75
CA TYR A 131 9.28 -5.10 6.14
C TYR A 131 9.95 -3.93 6.87
N GLN A 132 11.26 -3.83 6.73
CA GLN A 132 12.06 -2.67 7.14
C GLN A 132 12.34 -1.72 5.99
N GLY A 133 12.13 -2.17 4.75
CA GLY A 133 12.17 -1.34 3.56
C GLY A 133 11.17 -1.82 2.52
N TYR A 134 10.53 -0.89 1.83
CA TYR A 134 9.48 -1.19 0.86
C TYR A 134 9.52 -0.21 -0.31
N ASP A 135 9.50 -0.74 -1.53
CA ASP A 135 9.43 0.07 -2.74
C ASP A 135 7.98 0.13 -3.23
N ILE A 136 7.43 1.33 -3.41
CA ILE A 136 6.09 1.54 -3.96
C ILE A 136 6.01 2.88 -4.67
N ASN A 137 5.27 2.95 -5.79
CA ASN A 137 5.08 4.17 -6.57
C ASN A 137 6.39 4.87 -6.98
N GLY A 138 7.48 4.12 -7.18
CA GLY A 138 8.78 4.67 -7.56
C GLY A 138 9.59 5.26 -6.41
N TYR A 139 9.16 5.08 -5.16
CA TYR A 139 9.86 5.50 -3.95
C TYR A 139 10.30 4.30 -3.13
N THR A 140 11.45 4.42 -2.47
CA THR A 140 11.88 3.48 -1.42
C THR A 140 11.55 4.09 -0.06
N TYR A 141 10.76 3.40 0.75
CA TYR A 141 10.47 3.76 2.13
C TYR A 141 11.22 2.84 3.09
N TYR A 142 11.60 3.37 4.26
CA TYR A 142 12.23 2.62 5.33
C TYR A 142 11.51 2.85 6.65
N THR A 143 11.61 1.88 7.57
CA THR A 143 11.24 2.13 8.97
C THR A 143 12.27 3.05 9.62
N VAL A 144 11.87 3.85 10.62
CA VAL A 144 12.79 4.72 11.39
C VAL A 144 14.00 3.94 11.90
N SER A 145 13.76 2.72 12.41
CA SER A 145 14.81 1.83 12.91
C SER A 145 15.81 1.39 11.84
N GLN A 146 15.40 1.36 10.58
CA GLN A 146 16.25 1.02 9.45
C GLN A 146 16.99 2.25 8.92
N ASP A 147 16.29 3.38 8.81
CA ASP A 147 16.87 4.68 8.46
C ASP A 147 18.06 5.03 9.35
N GLN A 148 17.93 4.83 10.66
CA GLN A 148 19.00 5.11 11.64
C GLN A 148 20.28 4.30 11.45
N LYS A 149 20.23 3.20 10.69
CA LYS A 149 21.39 2.33 10.42
C LYS A 149 22.11 2.69 9.13
N GLY A 150 21.52 3.55 8.30
CA GLY A 150 22.02 3.88 6.98
C GLY A 150 22.30 5.38 6.83
N THR A 151 22.73 5.75 5.62
CA THR A 151 22.89 7.15 5.21
C THR A 151 21.63 7.74 4.57
N TYR A 152 20.63 6.90 4.27
CA TYR A 152 19.37 7.31 3.64
C TYR A 152 18.32 7.63 4.71
N GLN A 153 17.52 8.68 4.46
CA GLN A 153 16.46 9.15 5.35
C GLN A 153 15.10 9.06 4.63
N ASN A 154 14.57 7.84 4.48
CA ASN A 154 13.32 7.59 3.75
C ASN A 154 12.17 7.07 4.63
N SER A 155 12.21 7.35 5.93
CA SER A 155 11.13 7.05 6.88
C SER A 155 10.11 8.16 7.00
N GLY A 156 10.39 9.37 6.50
CA GLY A 156 9.44 10.48 6.51
C GLY A 156 8.33 10.30 5.47
N VAL A 157 7.09 10.50 5.91
CA VAL A 157 5.91 10.52 5.03
C VAL A 157 5.10 11.79 5.25
N ARG A 158 4.35 12.17 4.21
CA ARG A 158 3.39 13.26 4.23
C ARG A 158 2.07 12.77 3.65
N ILE A 159 0.97 13.13 4.31
CA ILE A 159 -0.36 12.98 3.76
C ILE A 159 -1.08 14.32 3.78
N ASP A 160 -1.79 14.62 2.70
CA ASP A 160 -2.69 15.75 2.66
C ASP A 160 -4.09 15.24 3.03
N ALA A 161 -4.67 15.77 4.10
CA ALA A 161 -6.05 15.50 4.48
C ALA A 161 -6.93 16.71 4.18
N TYR A 162 -8.18 16.44 3.85
CA TYR A 162 -9.19 17.47 3.61
C TYR A 162 -10.21 17.39 4.74
N ASP A 163 -10.53 18.53 5.34
CA ASP A 163 -11.63 18.61 6.28
C ASP A 163 -13.00 18.64 5.56
N GLN A 164 -14.09 18.67 6.32
CA GLN A 164 -15.45 18.72 5.78
C GLN A 164 -15.74 20.02 5.00
N SER A 165 -14.95 21.07 5.20
CA SER A 165 -15.04 22.34 4.47
C SER A 165 -14.18 22.36 3.19
N GLY A 166 -13.45 21.27 2.91
CA GLY A 166 -12.51 21.17 1.80
C GLY A 166 -11.17 21.84 2.06
N GLN A 167 -10.90 22.30 3.29
CA GLN A 167 -9.62 22.88 3.66
C GLN A 167 -8.56 21.79 3.72
N LYS A 168 -7.46 22.03 3.03
CA LYS A 168 -6.33 21.11 2.92
C LYS A 168 -5.35 21.33 4.08
N ALA A 169 -5.12 20.29 4.87
CA ALA A 169 -4.11 20.25 5.92
C ALA A 169 -3.07 19.15 5.62
N ALA A 170 -1.79 19.50 5.73
CA ALA A 170 -0.70 18.55 5.57
C ALA A 170 -0.31 17.95 6.92
N TYR A 171 -0.22 16.63 6.98
CA TYR A 171 0.25 15.87 8.13
C TYR A 171 1.56 15.19 7.76
N TYR A 172 2.49 15.20 8.70
CA TYR A 172 3.80 14.59 8.57
C TYR A 172 3.93 13.51 9.63
N GLY A 173 4.57 12.41 9.26
CA GLY A 173 4.83 11.33 10.20
C GLY A 173 6.09 10.58 9.83
N GLN A 174 6.53 9.72 10.73
CA GLN A 174 7.64 8.81 10.47
C GLN A 174 7.17 7.36 10.54
N ILE A 175 7.59 6.54 9.57
CA ILE A 175 7.20 5.14 9.45
C ILE A 175 7.87 4.33 10.56
N GLU A 176 7.09 3.87 11.54
CA GLU A 176 7.57 2.93 12.55
C GLU A 176 7.56 1.49 12.04
N GLU A 177 6.50 1.12 11.31
CA GLU A 177 6.32 -0.23 10.78
C GLU A 177 5.71 -0.20 9.38
N ILE A 178 6.11 -1.17 8.56
CA ILE A 178 5.53 -1.42 7.24
C ILE A 178 4.92 -2.81 7.26
N TRP A 179 3.61 -2.90 7.10
CA TRP A 179 2.86 -4.15 7.03
C TRP A 179 2.36 -4.37 5.61
N GLU A 180 2.28 -5.62 5.18
CA GLU A 180 1.65 -6.05 3.92
C GLU A 180 0.54 -7.04 4.27
N LEU A 181 -0.70 -6.59 4.13
CA LEU A 181 -1.89 -7.40 4.35
C LEU A 181 -2.16 -8.24 3.10
N THR A 182 -2.33 -9.55 3.27
CA THR A 182 -2.61 -10.47 2.17
C THR A 182 -4.09 -10.77 2.11
N TYR A 183 -4.76 -10.31 1.05
CA TYR A 183 -6.14 -10.63 0.74
C TYR A 183 -6.19 -11.78 -0.28
N PRO A 184 -7.36 -12.42 -0.48
CA PRO A 184 -7.53 -13.27 -1.64
C PRO A 184 -7.30 -12.44 -2.92
N GLY A 185 -6.33 -12.84 -3.73
CA GLY A 185 -6.04 -12.24 -5.04
C GLY A 185 -5.13 -11.01 -5.06
N PHE A 186 -4.91 -10.32 -3.94
CA PHE A 186 -4.05 -9.12 -3.91
C PHE A 186 -3.44 -8.86 -2.52
N LYS A 187 -2.50 -7.91 -2.47
CA LYS A 187 -1.87 -7.46 -1.24
C LYS A 187 -1.93 -5.96 -1.11
N VAL A 188 -2.01 -5.47 0.13
CA VAL A 188 -2.07 -4.04 0.42
C VAL A 188 -1.01 -3.68 1.47
N PRO A 189 -0.03 -2.83 1.14
CA PRO A 189 0.90 -2.32 2.13
C PRO A 189 0.25 -1.21 2.97
N ILE A 190 0.59 -1.19 4.25
CA ILE A 190 0.15 -0.19 5.23
C ILE A 190 1.37 0.31 5.99
N PHE A 191 1.49 1.63 6.10
CA PHE A 191 2.53 2.26 6.90
C PHE A 191 1.93 2.70 8.23
N ARG A 192 2.48 2.19 9.33
CA ARG A 192 2.16 2.66 10.67
C ARG A 192 3.11 3.78 11.02
N CYS A 193 2.56 4.97 11.21
CA CYS A 193 3.34 6.18 11.45
C CYS A 193 3.12 6.72 12.87
N ARG A 194 4.13 7.44 13.37
CA ARG A 194 4.04 8.29 14.57
C ARG A 194 4.01 9.76 14.20
#